data_AF-A0A536DEI3-F1
#
_entry.id   AF-A0A536DEI3-F1
#
_cell.length_a   1.000
_cell.length_b   1.000
_cell.length_c   1.000
_cell.angle_alpha   90.00
_cell.angle_beta   90.00
_cell.angle_gamma   90.00
#
_symmetry.space_group_name_H-M   'P 1'
#
loop_
_entity.id
_entity.type
_entity.pdbx_description
1 polymer ?
#
loop_
_entity_poly.entity_id
_entity_poly.type
_entity_poly.pdbx_seq_one_letter_code
_entity_poly.pdbx_strand_id
1 'polypeptide(L)'
;MTEVAAFVAWLGAAVIVLADSRRGLAAGLAVVALGAAAIAWSQGEEGGAIALLAGGVLGSALRFTIGPDGWGLMQPGSTPRLLFTIVVALVALWVALAVTSGPSAGFRFTALTVLVLLGGRLLEAAEPAVMLTAIAGVALVLGIVSGDGIVSYTLAALVAAGVSAMPAPATKRPRGT
;
A
#
# COMPACT_ATOMS: atom_id res chain seq x y z
N MET A 1 19.22 7.15 -0.29
CA MET A 1 18.22 7.05 0.80
C MET A 1 16.81 6.71 0.27
N THR A 2 16.47 7.08 -0.97
CA THR A 2 15.20 6.74 -1.62
C THR A 2 15.03 5.25 -1.87
N GLU A 3 16.12 4.50 -2.02
CA GLU A 3 16.13 3.07 -2.30
C GLU A 3 15.60 2.26 -1.12
N VAL A 4 16.03 2.63 0.09
CA VAL A 4 15.54 2.02 1.33
C VAL A 4 14.06 2.32 1.52
N ALA A 5 13.65 3.58 1.29
CA ALA A 5 12.24 3.97 1.36
C ALA A 5 11.37 3.22 0.32
N ALA A 6 11.92 2.98 -0.87
CA ALA A 6 11.27 2.23 -1.92
C ALA A 6 11.11 0.75 -1.59
N PHE A 7 12.14 0.14 -0.99
CA PHE A 7 12.06 -1.21 -0.46
C PHE A 7 11.00 -1.32 0.65
N VAL A 8 10.95 -0.35 1.56
CA VAL A 8 9.94 -0.29 2.63
C VAL A 8 8.53 -0.19 2.03
N ALA A 9 8.30 0.69 1.05
CA ALA A 9 7.00 0.80 0.39
C ALA A 9 6.56 -0.50 -0.30
N TRP A 10 7.49 -1.15 -1.02
CA TRP A 10 7.26 -2.47 -1.62
C TRP A 10 6.91 -3.52 -0.57
N LEU A 11 7.65 -3.57 0.55
CA LEU A 11 7.40 -4.53 1.63
C LEU A 11 6.02 -4.31 2.25
N GLY A 12 5.60 -3.06 2.45
CA GLY A 12 4.25 -2.72 2.89
C GLY A 12 3.18 -3.21 1.92
N ALA A 13 3.36 -2.98 0.62
CA ALA A 13 2.44 -3.44 -0.41
C ALA A 13 2.39 -4.99 -0.48
N ALA A 14 3.52 -5.66 -0.34
CA ALA A 14 3.62 -7.11 -0.26
C ALA A 14 2.85 -7.67 0.95
N VAL A 15 2.90 -7.00 2.11
CA VAL A 15 2.12 -7.38 3.29
C VAL A 15 0.62 -7.18 3.05
N ILE A 16 0.19 -6.09 2.40
CA ILE A 16 -1.23 -5.88 2.05
C ILE A 16 -1.72 -6.96 1.10
N VAL A 17 -0.89 -7.37 0.14
CA VAL A 17 -1.16 -8.55 -0.68
C VAL A 17 -1.27 -9.74 0.28
N LEU A 18 -0.23 -10.18 0.97
CA LEU A 18 -0.28 -11.47 1.67
C LEU A 18 -1.28 -11.56 2.85
N ALA A 19 -1.83 -10.45 3.33
CA ALA A 19 -2.79 -10.40 4.43
C ALA A 19 -4.26 -10.40 3.97
N ASP A 20 -5.08 -11.22 4.63
CA ASP A 20 -6.55 -11.21 4.47
C ASP A 20 -7.29 -10.69 5.72
N SER A 21 -6.56 -10.23 6.75
CA SER A 21 -7.18 -9.80 8.01
C SER A 21 -6.59 -8.50 8.55
N ARG A 22 -7.27 -7.92 9.54
CA ARG A 22 -7.14 -6.50 9.84
C ARG A 22 -5.75 -6.07 10.31
N ARG A 23 -5.02 -6.90 11.08
CA ARG A 23 -3.68 -6.51 11.59
C ARG A 23 -2.65 -6.50 10.48
N GLY A 24 -2.72 -7.47 9.57
CA GLY A 24 -1.83 -7.52 8.40
C GLY A 24 -2.09 -6.36 7.44
N LEU A 25 -3.37 -6.07 7.16
CA LEU A 25 -3.76 -4.94 6.30
C LEU A 25 -3.34 -3.59 6.91
N ALA A 26 -3.55 -3.40 8.21
CA ALA A 26 -3.17 -2.17 8.90
C ALA A 26 -1.64 -1.98 8.98
N ALA A 27 -0.91 -3.04 9.30
CA ALA A 27 0.55 -3.02 9.32
C ALA A 27 1.12 -2.73 7.92
N GLY A 28 0.61 -3.41 6.88
CA GLY A 28 1.01 -3.17 5.51
C GLY A 28 0.75 -1.72 5.06
N LEU A 29 -0.42 -1.16 5.39
CA LEU A 29 -0.76 0.23 5.08
C LEU A 29 0.15 1.24 5.80
N ALA A 30 0.48 1.00 7.07
CA ALA A 30 1.42 1.84 7.81
C ALA A 30 2.82 1.82 7.18
N VAL A 31 3.28 0.64 6.74
CA VAL A 31 4.58 0.48 6.10
C VAL A 31 4.60 1.15 4.72
N VAL A 32 3.52 1.05 3.93
CA VAL A 32 3.39 1.80 2.66
C VAL A 32 3.45 3.31 2.92
N ALA A 33 2.71 3.81 3.92
CA ALA A 33 2.70 5.22 4.27
C ALA A 33 4.08 5.75 4.71
N LEU A 34 4.84 4.96 5.46
CA LEU A 34 6.20 5.30 5.87
C LEU A 34 7.14 5.39 4.66
N GLY A 35 7.11 4.40 3.77
CA GLY A 35 7.93 4.42 2.54
C GLY A 35 7.56 5.61 1.64
N ALA A 36 6.26 5.86 1.47
CA ALA A 36 5.71 6.98 0.72
C ALA A 36 6.17 8.34 1.26
N ALA A 37 6.02 8.57 2.57
CA ALA A 37 6.42 9.81 3.22
C ALA A 37 7.95 10.01 3.17
N ALA A 38 8.74 8.96 3.38
CA ALA A 38 10.21 9.04 3.28
C ALA A 38 10.68 9.42 1.86
N ILE A 39 9.97 8.96 0.82
CA ILE A 39 10.24 9.37 -0.56
C ILE A 39 9.89 10.85 -0.76
N ALA A 40 8.71 11.30 -0.35
CA ALA A 40 8.33 12.72 -0.46
C ALA A 40 9.29 13.65 0.30
N TRP A 41 9.72 13.24 1.50
CA TRP A 41 10.69 13.98 2.30
C TRP A 41 12.04 14.11 1.57
N SER A 42 12.50 13.04 0.94
CA SER A 42 13.77 13.06 0.19
C SER A 42 13.75 13.95 -1.06
N GLN A 43 12.56 14.34 -1.54
CA GLN A 43 12.38 15.30 -2.63
C GLN A 43 12.29 16.75 -2.12
N GLY A 44 12.43 16.99 -0.81
CA GLY A 44 12.31 18.31 -0.19
C GLY A 44 10.86 18.73 0.13
N GLU A 45 9.89 17.82 0.01
CA GLU A 45 8.47 18.13 0.22
C GLU A 45 8.00 17.71 1.61
N GLU A 46 8.54 18.36 2.63
CA GLU A 46 8.30 18.05 4.05
C GLU A 46 6.80 18.11 4.42
N GLY A 47 6.09 19.15 3.96
CA GLY A 47 4.65 19.29 4.20
C GLY A 47 3.83 18.16 3.56
N GLY A 48 4.24 17.71 2.37
CA GLY A 48 3.62 16.58 1.68
C GLY A 48 3.88 15.26 2.40
N ALA A 49 5.11 15.04 2.85
CA ALA A 49 5.50 13.86 3.62
C ALA A 49 4.70 13.74 4.93
N ILE A 50 4.54 14.85 5.67
CA ILE A 50 3.74 14.87 6.91
C ILE A 50 2.27 14.54 6.62
N ALA A 51 1.70 15.11 5.55
CA ALA A 51 0.32 14.84 5.17
C ALA A 51 0.10 13.36 4.84
N LEU A 52 0.98 12.76 4.03
CA LEU A 52 0.92 11.33 3.70
C LEU A 52 1.07 10.44 4.94
N LEU A 53 2.00 10.78 5.84
CA LEU A 53 2.20 10.05 7.08
C LEU A 53 0.95 10.12 7.96
N ALA A 54 0.38 11.30 8.14
CA ALA A 54 -0.83 11.49 8.94
C ALA A 54 -2.02 10.70 8.38
N GLY A 55 -2.29 10.80 7.07
CA GLY A 55 -3.37 10.06 6.40
C GLY A 55 -3.17 8.55 6.45
N GLY A 56 -1.94 8.08 6.25
CA GLY A 56 -1.60 6.67 6.32
C GLY A 56 -1.64 6.08 7.74
N VAL A 57 -1.18 6.83 8.74
CA VAL A 57 -1.28 6.43 10.15
C VAL A 57 -2.74 6.38 10.60
N LEU A 58 -3.53 7.40 10.24
CA LEU A 58 -4.97 7.42 10.53
C LEU A 58 -5.68 6.26 9.83
N GLY A 59 -5.41 6.04 8.54
CA GLY A 59 -5.98 4.92 7.78
C GLY A 59 -5.61 3.57 8.38
N SER A 60 -4.34 3.38 8.77
CA SER A 60 -3.87 2.17 9.45
C SER A 60 -4.57 1.96 10.80
N ALA A 61 -4.71 3.01 11.62
CA ALA A 61 -5.40 2.94 12.91
C ALA A 61 -6.88 2.54 12.75
N LEU A 62 -7.57 3.10 11.76
CA LEU A 62 -8.95 2.73 11.42
C LEU A 62 -9.02 1.27 10.94
N ARG A 63 -8.03 0.82 10.19
CA ARG A 63 -7.95 -0.57 9.73
C ARG A 63 -7.66 -1.54 10.86
N PHE A 64 -6.94 -1.12 11.90
CA PHE A 64 -6.73 -1.94 13.11
C PHE A 64 -8.01 -2.20 13.90
N THR A 65 -9.03 -1.32 13.77
CA THR A 65 -10.31 -1.45 14.49
C THR A 65 -11.40 -2.09 13.65
N ILE A 66 -11.31 -2.05 12.30
CA ILE A 66 -12.37 -2.52 11.39
C ILE A 66 -11.93 -3.78 10.61
N GLY A 67 -12.52 -4.93 10.94
CA GLY A 67 -12.40 -6.19 10.17
C GLY A 67 -12.13 -7.44 11.01
N PRO A 68 -11.96 -8.61 10.37
CA PRO A 68 -11.74 -9.89 11.05
C PRO A 68 -10.45 -9.91 11.89
N ASP A 69 -10.50 -10.49 13.10
CA ASP A 69 -9.37 -10.66 14.01
C ASP A 69 -8.29 -11.55 13.40
N GLY A 70 -7.04 -11.10 13.45
CA GLY A 70 -5.87 -11.89 13.06
C GLY A 70 -4.84 -11.12 12.25
N TRP A 71 -3.79 -11.85 11.86
CA TRP A 71 -2.80 -11.41 10.87
C TRP A 71 -3.18 -11.83 9.45
N GLY A 72 -3.78 -13.02 9.30
CA GLY A 72 -4.33 -13.48 8.01
C GLY A 72 -3.27 -13.59 6.94
N LEU A 73 -2.00 -13.72 7.36
CA LEU A 73 -0.86 -13.90 6.48
C LEU A 73 -0.87 -15.34 5.97
N MET A 74 -0.68 -15.52 4.67
CA MET A 74 -0.51 -16.83 4.03
C MET A 74 -1.64 -17.82 4.34
N GLN A 75 -2.90 -17.42 4.09
CA GLN A 75 -3.99 -18.39 4.11
C GLN A 75 -3.75 -19.53 3.09
N PRO A 76 -4.34 -20.72 3.30
CA PRO A 76 -4.24 -21.83 2.35
C PRO A 76 -4.66 -21.38 0.95
N GLY A 77 -3.81 -21.63 -0.06
CA GLY A 77 -3.99 -21.13 -1.43
C GLY A 77 -3.24 -19.82 -1.74
N SER A 78 -2.39 -19.32 -0.85
CA SER A 78 -1.61 -18.08 -1.02
C SER A 78 -0.41 -18.17 -1.99
N THR A 79 -0.08 -19.36 -2.52
CA THR A 79 1.05 -19.60 -3.42
C THR A 79 1.07 -18.72 -4.68
N PRO A 80 -0.05 -18.54 -5.41
CA PRO A 80 -0.11 -17.64 -6.57
C PRO A 80 0.12 -16.18 -6.17
N ARG A 81 -0.38 -15.78 -5.01
CA ARG A 81 -0.23 -14.41 -4.48
C ARG A 81 1.21 -14.12 -4.11
N LEU A 82 1.90 -15.11 -3.53
CA LEU A 82 3.32 -15.03 -3.21
C LEU A 82 4.18 -14.95 -4.47
N LEU A 83 3.91 -15.79 -5.47
CA LEU A 83 4.59 -15.74 -6.76
C LEU A 83 4.35 -14.40 -7.46
N PHE A 84 3.13 -13.87 -7.44
CA PHE A 84 2.83 -12.55 -8.00
C PHE A 84 3.65 -11.46 -7.32
N THR A 85 3.74 -11.46 -5.99
CA THR A 85 4.57 -10.50 -5.25
C THR A 85 6.03 -10.56 -5.66
N ILE A 86 6.61 -11.77 -5.76
CA ILE A 86 8.01 -11.97 -6.16
C ILE A 86 8.23 -11.54 -7.61
N VAL A 87 7.39 -11.97 -8.54
CA VAL A 87 7.52 -11.68 -9.97
C VAL A 87 7.39 -10.17 -10.22
N VAL A 88 6.41 -9.50 -9.61
CA VAL A 88 6.25 -8.05 -9.72
C VAL A 88 7.45 -7.31 -9.14
N ALA A 89 7.99 -7.76 -8.00
CA ALA A 89 9.20 -7.18 -7.42
C ALA A 89 10.39 -7.29 -8.38
N LEU A 90 10.63 -8.49 -8.94
CA LEU A 90 11.73 -8.75 -9.85
C LEU A 90 11.59 -7.96 -11.16
N VAL A 91 10.40 -7.92 -11.75
CA VAL A 91 10.13 -7.17 -12.98
C VAL A 91 10.30 -5.67 -12.74
N ALA A 92 9.73 -5.13 -11.67
CA ALA A 92 9.87 -3.71 -11.36
C ALA A 92 11.31 -3.33 -11.00
N LEU A 93 12.04 -4.20 -10.29
CA LEU A 93 13.45 -4.01 -10.00
C LEU A 93 14.28 -4.01 -11.29
N TRP A 94 14.00 -4.96 -12.19
CA TRP A 94 14.62 -5.00 -13.51
C TRP A 94 14.33 -3.72 -14.29
N VAL A 95 13.08 -3.23 -14.34
CA VAL A 95 12.72 -1.96 -15.00
C VAL A 95 13.48 -0.79 -14.37
N ALA A 96 13.52 -0.70 -13.04
CA ALA A 96 14.23 0.36 -12.35
C ALA A 96 15.74 0.35 -12.67
N LEU A 97 16.37 -0.82 -12.69
CA LEU A 97 17.81 -0.93 -12.96
C LEU A 97 18.14 -0.76 -14.45
N ALA A 98 17.34 -1.35 -15.35
CA ALA A 98 17.60 -1.40 -16.79
C ALA A 98 17.18 -0.12 -17.52
N VAL A 99 16.12 0.56 -17.07
CA VAL A 99 15.57 1.75 -17.75
C VAL A 99 16.05 3.04 -17.09
N THR A 100 16.46 3.01 -15.82
CA THR A 100 16.61 4.23 -15.01
C THR A 100 17.90 4.35 -14.22
N SER A 101 19.01 3.87 -14.78
CA SER A 101 20.36 4.11 -14.22
C SER A 101 20.59 5.62 -14.05
N GLY A 102 20.27 6.18 -12.87
CA GLY A 102 20.26 7.63 -12.62
C GLY A 102 19.43 8.06 -11.41
N PRO A 103 19.49 9.36 -11.02
CA PRO A 103 18.74 9.91 -9.89
C PRO A 103 17.23 9.73 -10.13
N SER A 104 16.50 9.20 -9.15
CA SER A 104 15.04 8.87 -9.15
C SER A 104 14.63 7.40 -9.39
N ALA A 105 15.56 6.45 -9.52
CA ALA A 105 15.24 5.03 -9.68
C ALA A 105 14.32 4.47 -8.57
N GLY A 106 14.59 4.82 -7.30
CA GLY A 106 13.79 4.38 -6.15
C GLY A 106 12.33 4.86 -6.20
N PHE A 107 12.08 6.08 -6.65
CA PHE A 107 10.72 6.62 -6.79
C PHE A 107 9.91 5.83 -7.83
N ARG A 108 10.51 5.56 -9.00
CA ARG A 108 9.85 4.83 -10.10
C ARG A 108 9.61 3.37 -9.72
N PHE A 109 10.56 2.74 -9.03
CA PHE A 109 10.38 1.40 -8.47
C PHE A 109 9.16 1.34 -7.54
N THR A 110 9.05 2.28 -6.60
CA THR A 110 7.90 2.36 -5.69
C THR A 110 6.59 2.54 -6.44
N ALA A 111 6.53 3.49 -7.38
CA ALA A 111 5.33 3.75 -8.15
C ALA A 111 4.88 2.49 -8.90
N LEU A 112 5.78 1.85 -9.65
CA LEU A 112 5.45 0.66 -10.43
C LEU A 112 5.08 -0.54 -9.55
N THR A 113 5.88 -0.83 -8.53
CA THR A 113 5.63 -1.99 -7.66
C THR A 113 4.33 -1.86 -6.88
N VAL A 114 4.12 -0.74 -6.19
CA VAL A 114 2.97 -0.58 -5.30
C VAL A 114 1.68 -0.51 -6.12
N LEU A 115 1.67 0.22 -7.26
CA LEU A 115 0.49 0.27 -8.12
C LEU A 115 0.14 -1.09 -8.72
N VAL A 116 1.13 -1.88 -9.17
CA VAL A 116 0.87 -3.22 -9.73
C VAL A 116 0.42 -4.20 -8.66
N LEU A 117 1.07 -4.21 -7.48
CA LEU A 117 0.71 -5.10 -6.39
C LEU A 117 -0.69 -4.81 -5.84
N LEU A 118 -0.98 -3.54 -5.56
CA LEU A 118 -2.27 -3.14 -5.02
C LEU A 118 -3.36 -3.18 -6.09
N GLY A 119 -3.05 -2.84 -7.34
CA GLY A 119 -3.96 -3.00 -8.47
C GLY A 119 -4.34 -4.45 -8.71
N GLY A 120 -3.37 -5.37 -8.72
CA GLY A 120 -3.64 -6.81 -8.78
C GLY A 120 -4.49 -7.28 -7.61
N ARG A 121 -4.27 -6.73 -6.41
CA ARG A 121 -5.11 -7.00 -5.25
C ARG A 121 -6.53 -6.50 -5.37
N LEU A 122 -6.77 -5.36 -6.02
CA LEU A 122 -8.12 -4.87 -6.28
C LEU A 122 -8.90 -5.81 -7.20
N LEU A 123 -8.22 -6.41 -8.19
CA LEU A 123 -8.84 -7.36 -9.11
C LEU A 123 -9.14 -8.71 -8.44
N GLU A 124 -8.36 -9.09 -7.42
CA GLU A 124 -8.49 -10.36 -6.71
C GLU A 124 -9.42 -10.29 -5.48
N ALA A 125 -9.55 -9.12 -4.86
CA ALA A 125 -10.19 -8.98 -3.55
C ALA A 125 -11.70 -9.24 -3.61
N ALA A 126 -12.13 -10.37 -3.06
CA ALA A 126 -13.54 -10.64 -2.77
C ALA A 126 -14.03 -9.96 -1.48
N GLU A 127 -13.13 -9.72 -0.53
CA GLU A 127 -13.46 -9.13 0.76
C GLU A 127 -13.35 -7.59 0.72
N PRO A 128 -14.42 -6.84 1.07
CA PRO A 128 -14.43 -5.37 0.98
C PRO A 128 -13.29 -4.72 1.76
N ALA A 129 -12.96 -5.33 2.88
CA ALA A 129 -11.90 -4.93 3.78
C ALA A 129 -10.51 -4.91 3.07
N VAL A 130 -10.20 -5.92 2.26
CA VAL A 130 -8.95 -5.99 1.49
C VAL A 130 -8.95 -4.95 0.38
N MET A 131 -10.07 -4.82 -0.34
CA MET A 131 -10.25 -3.85 -1.41
C MET A 131 -10.02 -2.41 -0.93
N LEU A 132 -10.66 -1.98 0.16
CA LEU A 132 -10.52 -0.64 0.73
C LEU A 132 -9.07 -0.34 1.14
N THR A 133 -8.33 -1.34 1.66
CA THR A 133 -6.91 -1.17 2.01
C THR A 133 -6.05 -0.97 0.78
N ALA A 134 -6.31 -1.74 -0.29
CA ALA A 134 -5.61 -1.60 -1.55
C ALA A 134 -5.88 -0.23 -2.20
N ILE A 135 -7.13 0.25 -2.18
CA ILE A 135 -7.48 1.61 -2.64
C ILE A 135 -6.70 2.66 -1.84
N ALA A 136 -6.67 2.55 -0.51
CA ALA A 136 -5.96 3.49 0.34
C ALA A 136 -4.45 3.54 0.02
N GLY A 137 -3.81 2.38 -0.17
CA GLY A 137 -2.40 2.32 -0.55
C GLY A 137 -2.12 2.86 -1.95
N VAL A 138 -3.01 2.62 -2.92
CA VAL A 138 -2.92 3.20 -4.28
C VAL A 138 -3.02 4.72 -4.21
N ALA A 139 -3.97 5.26 -3.44
CA ALA A 139 -4.15 6.70 -3.29
C ALA A 139 -2.89 7.38 -2.74
N LEU A 140 -2.26 6.81 -1.70
CA LEU A 140 -1.02 7.34 -1.12
C LEU A 140 0.11 7.42 -2.15
N VAL A 141 0.28 6.39 -2.98
CA VAL A 141 1.33 6.38 -4.01
C VAL A 141 1.00 7.31 -5.17
N LEU A 142 -0.27 7.41 -5.58
CA LEU A 142 -0.69 8.37 -6.60
C LEU A 142 -0.41 9.82 -6.19
N GLY A 143 -0.53 10.15 -4.90
CA GLY A 143 -0.20 11.49 -4.39
C GLY A 143 1.26 11.88 -4.60
N ILE A 144 2.19 10.93 -4.62
CA ILE A 144 3.60 11.19 -4.95
C ILE A 144 3.83 11.18 -6.47
N VAL A 145 3.06 10.37 -7.20
CA VAL A 145 3.19 10.24 -8.66
C VAL A 145 2.69 11.48 -9.41
N SER A 146 1.64 12.14 -8.91
CA SER A 146 1.04 13.29 -9.59
C SER A 146 1.96 14.51 -9.65
N GLY A 147 2.85 14.70 -8.67
CA GLY A 147 3.84 15.77 -8.70
C GLY A 147 3.31 17.19 -8.49
N ASP A 148 2.00 17.37 -8.22
CA ASP A 148 1.38 18.70 -7.99
C ASP A 148 1.59 19.24 -6.55
N GLY A 149 2.65 18.80 -5.86
CA GLY A 149 3.02 19.26 -4.53
C GLY A 149 1.98 18.98 -3.43
N ILE A 150 1.94 19.85 -2.41
CA ILE A 150 1.18 19.63 -1.15
C ILE A 150 -0.31 19.32 -1.35
N VAL A 151 -0.93 19.82 -2.42
CA VAL A 151 -2.35 19.57 -2.73
C VAL A 151 -2.57 18.10 -3.07
N SER A 152 -1.71 17.50 -3.87
CA SER A 152 -1.80 16.08 -4.22
C SER A 152 -1.59 15.17 -3.02
N TYR A 153 -0.61 15.48 -2.16
CA TYR A 153 -0.35 14.72 -0.94
C TYR A 153 -1.49 14.78 0.05
N THR A 154 -2.08 15.97 0.24
CA THR A 154 -3.21 16.14 1.16
C THR A 154 -4.46 15.46 0.64
N LEU A 155 -4.75 15.52 -0.66
CA LEU A 155 -5.86 14.76 -1.26
C LEU A 155 -5.63 13.25 -1.14
N ALA A 156 -4.43 12.75 -1.43
CA ALA A 156 -4.09 11.34 -1.25
C ALA A 156 -4.26 10.88 0.20
N ALA A 157 -3.82 11.68 1.17
CA ALA A 157 -3.98 11.43 2.59
C ALA A 157 -5.46 11.39 3.00
N LEU A 158 -6.28 12.33 2.51
CA LEU A 158 -7.71 12.39 2.77
C LEU A 158 -8.45 11.18 2.16
N VAL A 159 -8.10 10.78 0.94
CA VAL A 159 -8.67 9.58 0.31
C VAL A 159 -8.29 8.33 1.09
N ALA A 160 -7.03 8.17 1.46
CA ALA A 160 -6.57 7.02 2.24
C ALA A 160 -7.29 6.93 3.59
N ALA A 161 -7.42 8.05 4.30
CA ALA A 161 -8.17 8.16 5.54
C ALA A 161 -9.66 7.85 5.35
N GLY A 162 -10.31 8.49 4.38
CA GLY A 162 -11.75 8.38 4.14
C GLY A 162 -12.17 6.99 3.71
N VAL A 163 -11.41 6.35 2.82
CA VAL A 163 -11.65 4.97 2.38
C VAL A 163 -11.44 3.99 3.53
N SER A 164 -10.45 4.23 4.39
CA SER A 164 -10.21 3.39 5.58
C SER A 164 -11.28 3.54 6.66
N ALA A 165 -12.02 4.66 6.67
CA ALA A 165 -13.13 4.90 7.57
C ALA A 165 -14.44 4.23 7.12
N MET A 166 -14.51 3.72 5.87
CA MET A 166 -15.72 3.08 5.36
C MET A 166 -16.00 1.77 6.11
N PRO A 167 -17.26 1.51 6.50
CA PRO A 167 -17.63 0.24 7.10
C PRO A 167 -17.39 -0.90 6.11
N ALA A 168 -16.61 -1.91 6.53
CA ALA A 168 -16.54 -3.17 5.79
C ALA A 168 -17.75 -4.03 6.18
N PRO A 169 -18.69 -4.34 5.27
CA PRO A 169 -19.79 -5.24 5.58
C PRO A 169 -19.25 -6.58 6.05
N ALA A 170 -19.68 -7.05 7.22
CA ALA A 170 -19.30 -8.36 7.71
C ALA A 170 -19.89 -9.43 6.78
N THR A 171 -19.05 -10.12 6.01
CA THR A 171 -19.45 -11.34 5.32
C THR A 171 -19.89 -12.36 6.37
N LYS A 172 -21.18 -12.71 6.36
CA LYS A 172 -21.74 -13.74 7.24
C LYS A 172 -20.97 -15.04 6.99
N ARG A 173 -20.20 -15.50 7.98
CA ARG A 173 -19.60 -16.85 7.94
C ARG A 173 -20.74 -17.86 7.71
N PRO A 174 -20.67 -18.75 6.70
CA PRO A 174 -21.60 -19.86 6.66
C PRO A 174 -21.38 -20.66 7.94
N ARG A 175 -22.44 -20.76 8.76
CA ARG A 175 -22.51 -21.75 9.83
C ARG A 175 -22.57 -23.12 9.16
N GLY A 176 -21.44 -23.80 8.98
CA GLY A 176 -21.45 -25.27 8.89
C GLY A 176 -21.63 -25.78 10.33
N THR A 177 -22.74 -26.46 10.70
CA THR A 177 -23.19 -27.82 10.32
C THR A 177 -22.13 -28.87 10.60
#